data_AF-F2E839-F1
#
_entry.id   AF-F2E839-F1
#
_cell.length_a   1.000
_cell.length_b   1.000
_cell.length_c   1.000
_cell.angle_alpha   90.00
_cell.angle_beta   90.00
_cell.angle_gamma   90.00
#
_symmetry.space_group_name_H-M   'P 1'
#
loop_
_entity.id
_entity.type
_entity.pdbx_description
1 polymer ?
#
loop_
_entity_poly.entity_id
_entity_poly.type
_entity_poly.pdbx_seq_one_letter_code
_entity_poly.pdbx_strand_id
1 'polypeptide(L)'
;DVELSRLESLLQKALHLASRSRYKAVASAAQNATFWILKIINSKGCSKQELASVVDKFQYMLNDYFSNKKSRLKIGFVKEAFRRNPWVGRELFGFALQKIGSTKAEYRRVQTLELVDCILKSWVGDDVSSASKVLKKHMALLCELMQEILTKMPENKSRRQEVRRFCTRALQTVTRLNLKEKFQKKLSSEAYTLCEAQLGAAFVPFRQ
;
A
#
# COMPACT_ATOMS: atom_id res chain seq x y z
N ASP A 1 -21.48 -15.21 -20.72
CA ASP A 1 -20.33 -14.79 -19.88
C ASP A 1 -19.65 -13.56 -20.42
N VAL A 2 -19.18 -12.65 -19.55
CA VAL A 2 -18.36 -11.50 -19.98
C VAL A 2 -16.89 -11.92 -20.05
N GLU A 3 -16.23 -11.65 -21.16
CA GLU A 3 -14.80 -11.90 -21.35
C GLU A 3 -13.92 -11.07 -20.42
N LEU A 4 -12.81 -11.64 -19.95
CA LEU A 4 -11.87 -10.94 -19.08
C LEU A 4 -11.25 -9.72 -19.76
N SER A 5 -10.88 -9.84 -21.04
CA SER A 5 -10.36 -8.74 -21.88
C SER A 5 -11.26 -7.49 -21.81
N ARG A 6 -12.59 -7.72 -21.84
CA ARG A 6 -13.59 -6.66 -21.74
C ARG A 6 -13.64 -6.06 -20.34
N LEU A 7 -13.60 -6.89 -19.30
CA LEU A 7 -13.56 -6.44 -17.90
C LEU A 7 -12.31 -5.62 -17.61
N GLU A 8 -11.16 -6.03 -18.15
CA GLU A 8 -9.90 -5.31 -18.04
C GLU A 8 -9.93 -3.94 -18.70
N SER A 9 -10.48 -3.85 -19.93
CA SER A 9 -10.68 -2.58 -20.62
C SER A 9 -11.60 -1.64 -19.84
N LEU A 10 -12.70 -2.18 -19.30
CA LEU A 10 -13.62 -1.41 -18.45
C LEU A 10 -12.96 -0.97 -17.15
N LEU A 11 -12.14 -1.84 -16.52
CA LEU A 11 -11.40 -1.52 -15.31
C LEU A 11 -10.42 -0.38 -15.57
N GLN A 12 -9.65 -0.44 -16.65
CA GLN A 12 -8.71 0.61 -17.02
C GLN A 12 -9.44 1.96 -17.23
N LYS A 13 -10.57 1.95 -17.93
CA LYS A 13 -11.41 3.14 -18.13
C LYS A 13 -11.94 3.68 -16.79
N ALA A 14 -12.46 2.81 -15.93
CA ALA A 14 -12.98 3.18 -14.62
C ALA A 14 -11.87 3.79 -13.72
N LEU A 15 -10.69 3.17 -13.67
CA LEU A 15 -9.54 3.68 -12.93
C LEU A 15 -9.09 5.05 -13.44
N HIS A 16 -9.05 5.23 -14.77
CA HIS A 16 -8.71 6.52 -15.39
C HIS A 16 -9.73 7.62 -15.03
N LEU A 17 -11.02 7.33 -15.13
CA LEU A 17 -12.08 8.29 -14.78
C LEU A 17 -12.08 8.61 -13.28
N ALA A 18 -11.84 7.60 -12.42
CA ALA A 18 -11.72 7.78 -10.98
C ALA A 18 -10.53 8.65 -10.58
N SER A 19 -9.43 8.62 -11.35
CA SER A 19 -8.21 9.38 -11.06
C SER A 19 -8.18 10.80 -11.67
N ARG A 20 -8.90 11.04 -12.79
CA ARG A 20 -8.78 12.30 -13.55
C ARG A 20 -10.05 13.11 -13.70
N SER A 21 -11.23 12.54 -13.47
CA SER A 21 -12.48 13.26 -13.70
C SER A 21 -12.59 14.51 -12.81
N ARG A 22 -13.03 15.62 -13.43
CA ARG A 22 -13.38 16.85 -12.71
C ARG A 22 -14.78 16.77 -12.10
N TYR A 23 -15.66 15.95 -12.69
CA TYR A 23 -17.03 15.79 -12.25
C TYR A 23 -17.11 14.73 -11.15
N LYS A 24 -17.50 15.15 -9.94
CA LYS A 24 -17.60 14.27 -8.75
C LYS A 24 -18.50 13.06 -9.00
N ALA A 25 -19.62 13.24 -9.72
CA ALA A 25 -20.55 12.16 -10.07
C ALA A 25 -19.89 11.09 -10.95
N VAL A 26 -19.16 11.52 -11.99
CA VAL A 26 -18.43 10.61 -12.89
C VAL A 26 -17.32 9.87 -12.13
N ALA A 27 -16.55 10.57 -11.29
CA ALA A 27 -15.52 9.93 -10.47
C ALA A 27 -16.14 8.89 -9.52
N SER A 28 -17.26 9.21 -8.87
CA SER A 28 -17.95 8.30 -7.95
C SER A 28 -18.52 7.08 -8.67
N ALA A 29 -19.15 7.26 -9.83
CA ALA A 29 -19.67 6.18 -10.65
C ALA A 29 -18.54 5.25 -11.11
N ALA A 30 -17.40 5.83 -11.53
CA ALA A 30 -16.23 5.06 -11.93
C ALA A 30 -15.62 4.25 -10.77
N GLN A 31 -15.56 4.80 -9.56
CA GLN A 31 -15.10 4.07 -8.37
C GLN A 31 -16.01 2.88 -8.06
N ASN A 32 -17.33 3.08 -8.12
CA ASN A 32 -18.30 2.00 -7.92
C ASN A 32 -18.18 0.93 -9.02
N ALA A 33 -18.00 1.35 -10.27
CA ALA A 33 -17.75 0.43 -11.38
C ALA A 33 -16.49 -0.40 -11.14
N THR A 34 -15.39 0.20 -10.68
CA THR A 34 -14.17 -0.54 -10.31
C THR A 34 -14.47 -1.64 -9.28
N PHE A 35 -15.26 -1.35 -8.25
CA PHE A 35 -15.61 -2.35 -7.24
C PHE A 35 -16.42 -3.52 -7.82
N TRP A 36 -17.40 -3.24 -8.69
CA TRP A 36 -18.20 -4.27 -9.34
C TRP A 36 -17.38 -5.11 -10.33
N ILE A 37 -16.53 -4.47 -11.12
CA ILE A 37 -15.66 -5.17 -12.08
C ILE A 37 -14.72 -6.12 -11.35
N LEU A 38 -14.08 -5.67 -10.26
CA LEU A 38 -13.23 -6.55 -9.44
C LEU A 38 -14.00 -7.71 -8.81
N LYS A 39 -15.24 -7.47 -8.38
CA LYS A 39 -16.11 -8.55 -7.87
C LYS A 39 -16.37 -9.61 -8.93
N ILE A 40 -16.64 -9.21 -10.17
CA ILE A 40 -16.83 -10.13 -11.30
C ILE A 40 -15.53 -10.87 -11.62
N ILE A 41 -14.39 -10.19 -11.65
CA ILE A 41 -13.09 -10.83 -11.90
C ILE A 41 -12.82 -11.91 -10.85
N ASN A 42 -13.06 -11.62 -9.56
CA ASN A 42 -12.85 -12.59 -8.49
C ASN A 42 -13.73 -13.84 -8.62
N SER A 43 -14.95 -13.72 -9.19
CA SER A 43 -15.85 -14.87 -9.34
C SER A 43 -15.51 -15.76 -10.54
N LYS A 44 -14.58 -15.34 -11.42
CA LYS A 44 -14.25 -16.07 -12.66
C LYS A 44 -13.16 -17.13 -12.49
N GLY A 45 -12.51 -17.24 -11.33
CA GLY A 45 -11.42 -18.21 -11.14
C GLY A 45 -10.20 -17.95 -12.02
N CYS A 46 -9.87 -16.66 -12.26
CA CYS A 46 -8.76 -16.25 -13.12
C CYS A 46 -7.41 -16.83 -12.68
N SER A 47 -6.56 -17.11 -13.67
CA SER A 47 -5.16 -17.51 -13.50
C SER A 47 -4.31 -16.37 -12.92
N LYS A 48 -3.10 -16.71 -12.44
CA LYS A 48 -2.16 -15.71 -11.91
C LYS A 48 -1.75 -14.66 -12.95
N GLN A 49 -1.59 -15.05 -14.22
CA GLN A 49 -1.21 -14.13 -15.29
C GLN A 49 -2.32 -13.12 -15.58
N GLU A 50 -3.57 -13.58 -15.60
CA GLU A 50 -4.75 -12.73 -15.75
C GLU A 50 -4.88 -11.73 -14.59
N LEU A 51 -4.69 -12.19 -13.35
CA LEU A 51 -4.70 -11.31 -12.18
C LEU A 51 -3.52 -10.32 -12.17
N ALA A 52 -2.34 -10.72 -12.66
CA ALA A 52 -1.18 -9.82 -12.78
C ALA A 52 -1.49 -8.66 -13.74
N SER A 53 -2.14 -8.97 -14.87
CA SER A 53 -2.63 -7.96 -15.80
C SER A 53 -3.55 -6.93 -15.09
N VAL A 54 -4.43 -7.38 -14.19
CA VAL A 54 -5.33 -6.51 -13.42
C VAL A 54 -4.54 -5.61 -12.47
N VAL A 55 -3.51 -6.16 -11.82
CA VAL A 55 -2.58 -5.41 -10.96
C VAL A 55 -1.85 -4.32 -11.75
N ASP A 56 -1.41 -4.59 -12.97
CA ASP A 56 -0.71 -3.60 -13.81
C ASP A 56 -1.54 -2.34 -14.04
N LYS A 57 -2.86 -2.47 -14.14
CA LYS A 57 -3.78 -1.33 -14.32
C LYS A 57 -3.86 -0.46 -13.07
N PHE A 58 -3.83 -1.05 -11.88
CA PHE A 58 -3.69 -0.31 -10.62
C PHE A 58 -2.31 0.33 -10.51
N GLN A 59 -1.24 -0.39 -10.88
CA GLN A 59 0.12 0.12 -10.86
C GLN A 59 0.26 1.35 -11.78
N TYR A 60 -0.29 1.31 -12.99
CA TYR A 60 -0.31 2.43 -13.92
C TYR A 60 -1.01 3.66 -13.33
N MET A 61 -2.21 3.46 -12.76
CA MET A 61 -2.98 4.53 -12.13
C MET A 61 -2.24 5.16 -10.94
N LEU A 62 -1.60 4.35 -10.09
CA LEU A 62 -0.79 4.84 -8.98
C LEU A 62 0.50 5.54 -9.46
N ASN A 63 1.13 5.05 -10.52
CA ASN A 63 2.25 5.72 -11.16
C ASN A 63 1.86 7.13 -11.63
N ASP A 64 0.72 7.29 -12.32
CA ASP A 64 0.22 8.62 -12.69
C ASP A 64 -0.06 9.47 -11.44
N TYR A 65 -0.63 8.90 -10.38
CA TYR A 65 -0.85 9.63 -9.12
C TYR A 65 0.46 10.22 -8.57
N PHE A 66 1.53 9.45 -8.47
CA PHE A 66 2.80 9.93 -7.93
C PHE A 66 3.50 10.93 -8.86
N SER A 67 3.49 10.70 -10.17
CA SER A 67 4.21 11.52 -11.16
C SER A 67 3.45 12.80 -11.55
N ASN A 68 2.12 12.79 -11.49
CA ASN A 68 1.29 13.87 -11.99
C ASN A 68 0.73 14.75 -10.87
N LYS A 69 1.15 16.01 -10.84
CA LYS A 69 0.65 17.01 -9.87
C LYS A 69 -0.86 17.27 -10.01
N LYS A 70 -1.45 17.04 -11.19
CA LYS A 70 -2.87 17.25 -11.49
C LYS A 70 -3.75 16.02 -11.19
N SER A 71 -3.19 14.93 -10.68
CA SER A 71 -3.99 13.76 -10.30
C SER A 71 -5.05 14.14 -9.27
N ARG A 72 -6.29 13.72 -9.51
CA ARG A 72 -7.45 13.92 -8.61
C ARG A 72 -7.81 12.64 -7.88
N LEU A 73 -6.96 11.63 -7.98
CA LEU A 73 -7.16 10.35 -7.33
C LEU A 73 -7.33 10.54 -5.83
N LYS A 74 -8.40 9.94 -5.30
CA LYS A 74 -8.60 9.84 -3.86
C LYS A 74 -7.94 8.58 -3.36
N ILE A 75 -6.91 8.70 -2.51
CA ILE A 75 -6.26 7.53 -1.91
C ILE A 75 -7.24 6.67 -1.11
N GLY A 76 -8.26 7.26 -0.50
CA GLY A 76 -9.35 6.53 0.17
C GLY A 76 -10.10 5.55 -0.75
N PHE A 77 -10.24 5.85 -2.05
CA PHE A 77 -10.82 4.92 -3.02
C PHE A 77 -9.91 3.70 -3.24
N VAL A 78 -8.61 3.93 -3.43
CA VAL A 78 -7.65 2.83 -3.63
C VAL A 78 -7.55 1.95 -2.39
N LYS A 79 -7.53 2.58 -1.21
CA LYS A 79 -7.58 1.90 0.09
C LYS A 79 -8.80 0.99 0.18
N GLU A 80 -9.98 1.48 -0.21
CA GLU A 80 -11.20 0.69 -0.21
C GLU A 80 -11.16 -0.45 -1.25
N ALA A 81 -10.56 -0.23 -2.42
CA ALA A 81 -10.37 -1.27 -3.43
C ALA A 81 -9.48 -2.41 -2.89
N PHE A 82 -8.38 -2.08 -2.19
CA PHE A 82 -7.48 -3.06 -1.57
C PHE A 82 -8.13 -3.77 -0.38
N ARG A 83 -8.95 -3.07 0.41
CA ARG A 83 -9.70 -3.68 1.50
C ARG A 83 -10.69 -4.74 1.00
N ARG A 84 -11.38 -4.46 -0.11
CA ARG A 84 -12.33 -5.40 -0.73
C ARG A 84 -11.64 -6.51 -1.52
N ASN A 85 -10.42 -6.25 -2.02
CA ASN A 85 -9.65 -7.18 -2.85
C ASN A 85 -8.19 -7.23 -2.36
N PRO A 86 -7.91 -7.89 -1.22
CA PRO A 86 -6.58 -7.89 -0.59
C PRO A 86 -5.44 -8.34 -1.49
N TRP A 87 -5.72 -9.24 -2.44
CA TRP A 87 -4.73 -9.75 -3.39
C TRP A 87 -4.12 -8.63 -4.26
N VAL A 88 -4.91 -7.63 -4.67
CA VAL A 88 -4.39 -6.48 -5.43
C VAL A 88 -3.37 -5.69 -4.62
N GLY A 89 -3.70 -5.42 -3.36
CA GLY A 89 -2.82 -4.69 -2.44
C GLY A 89 -1.54 -5.46 -2.12
N ARG A 90 -1.63 -6.79 -1.96
CA ARG A 90 -0.46 -7.67 -1.72
C ARG A 90 0.55 -7.60 -2.86
N GLU A 91 0.08 -7.74 -4.10
CA GLU A 91 0.95 -7.66 -5.28
C GLU A 91 1.58 -6.26 -5.44
N LEU A 92 0.88 -5.21 -5.01
CA LEU A 92 1.36 -3.83 -5.05
C LEU A 92 2.19 -3.40 -3.84
N PHE A 93 2.42 -4.28 -2.85
CA PHE A 93 3.08 -3.91 -1.59
C PHE A 93 4.48 -3.31 -1.83
N GLY A 94 5.34 -4.03 -2.56
CA GLY A 94 6.69 -3.56 -2.87
C GLY A 94 6.70 -2.26 -3.68
N PHE A 95 5.81 -2.18 -4.68
CA PHE A 95 5.64 -0.97 -5.49
C PHE A 95 5.24 0.23 -4.62
N ALA A 96 4.28 0.07 -3.71
CA ALA A 96 3.83 1.12 -2.82
C ALA A 96 4.96 1.62 -1.92
N LEU A 97 5.74 0.72 -1.30
CA LEU A 97 6.89 1.09 -0.47
C LEU A 97 7.89 1.95 -1.25
N GLN A 98 8.27 1.49 -2.44
CA GLN A 98 9.25 2.19 -3.29
C GLN A 98 8.75 3.58 -3.72
N LYS A 99 7.47 3.70 -4.12
CA LYS A 99 6.90 4.99 -4.53
C LYS A 99 6.77 5.96 -3.38
N ILE A 100 6.40 5.50 -2.20
CA ILE A 100 6.28 6.36 -1.03
C ILE A 100 7.67 6.90 -0.65
N GLY A 101 8.69 6.04 -0.54
CA GLY A 101 10.05 6.50 -0.22
C GLY A 101 10.56 7.55 -1.21
N SER A 102 10.46 7.25 -2.51
CA SER A 102 10.90 8.20 -3.55
C SER A 102 10.05 9.47 -3.72
N THR A 103 8.88 9.57 -3.06
CA THR A 103 8.00 10.73 -3.20
C THR A 103 8.54 11.94 -2.43
N LYS A 104 8.88 13.02 -3.15
CA LYS A 104 9.35 14.28 -2.55
C LYS A 104 8.26 15.06 -1.80
N ALA A 105 7.00 14.96 -2.25
CA ALA A 105 5.88 15.68 -1.65
C ALA A 105 5.43 15.02 -0.34
N GLU A 106 5.75 15.63 0.81
CA GLU A 106 5.43 15.11 2.15
C GLU A 106 3.96 14.70 2.29
N TYR A 107 3.02 15.58 1.91
CA TYR A 107 1.60 15.30 2.00
C TYR A 107 1.20 14.00 1.26
N ARG A 108 1.71 13.79 0.04
CA ARG A 108 1.42 12.57 -0.72
C ARG A 108 2.09 11.35 -0.10
N ARG A 109 3.32 11.50 0.40
CA ARG A 109 4.04 10.44 1.11
C ARG A 109 3.21 9.96 2.31
N VAL A 110 2.85 10.87 3.21
CA VAL A 110 2.06 10.57 4.41
C VAL A 110 0.69 10.01 4.06
N GLN A 111 -0.04 10.63 3.15
CA GLN A 111 -1.37 10.15 2.75
C GLN A 111 -1.34 8.71 2.21
N THR A 112 -0.26 8.34 1.52
CA THR A 112 -0.16 7.03 0.88
C THR A 112 0.38 5.95 1.81
N LEU A 113 0.91 6.31 3.00
CA LEU A 113 1.17 5.35 4.07
C LEU A 113 -0.11 4.59 4.46
N GLU A 114 -1.28 5.21 4.35
CA GLU A 114 -2.57 4.54 4.59
C GLU A 114 -2.83 3.34 3.68
N LEU A 115 -2.26 3.32 2.46
CA LEU A 115 -2.38 2.15 1.57
C LEU A 115 -1.57 0.98 2.10
N VAL A 116 -0.33 1.22 2.49
CA VAL A 116 0.54 0.19 3.07
C VAL A 116 -0.05 -0.29 4.39
N ASP A 117 -0.53 0.63 5.21
CA ASP A 117 -1.24 0.39 6.47
C ASP A 117 -2.49 -0.51 6.28
N CYS A 118 -3.18 -0.37 5.13
CA CYS A 118 -4.31 -1.22 4.73
C CYS A 118 -3.86 -2.61 4.27
N ILE A 119 -2.75 -2.70 3.54
CA ILE A 119 -2.17 -3.97 3.08
C ILE A 119 -1.67 -4.79 4.27
N LEU A 120 -0.94 -4.18 5.21
CA LEU A 120 -0.47 -4.85 6.42
C LEU A 120 -1.64 -5.36 7.27
N LYS A 121 -2.76 -4.62 7.30
CA LYS A 121 -4.00 -5.03 7.97
C LYS A 121 -4.66 -6.24 7.32
N SER A 122 -4.63 -6.37 6.00
CA SER A 122 -5.26 -7.53 5.36
C SER A 122 -4.53 -8.83 5.69
N TRP A 123 -3.27 -8.77 6.09
CA TRP A 123 -2.54 -9.96 6.54
C TRP A 123 -3.00 -10.45 7.94
N VAL A 124 -3.92 -9.73 8.60
CA VAL A 124 -4.59 -10.20 9.83
C VAL A 124 -5.65 -11.24 9.42
N GLY A 125 -5.36 -12.54 9.60
CA GLY A 125 -6.32 -13.63 9.35
C GLY A 125 -6.15 -14.36 8.02
N ASP A 126 -5.26 -13.90 7.14
CA ASP A 126 -4.88 -14.61 5.91
C ASP A 126 -3.80 -15.67 6.15
N ASP A 127 -3.52 -16.51 5.14
CA ASP A 127 -2.39 -17.45 5.15
C ASP A 127 -1.07 -16.76 5.52
N VAL A 128 -0.63 -17.00 6.75
CA VAL A 128 0.61 -16.46 7.36
C VAL A 128 1.82 -16.75 6.47
N SER A 129 1.83 -17.89 5.76
CA SER A 129 2.94 -18.27 4.89
C SER A 129 3.07 -17.31 3.70
N SER A 130 1.96 -17.02 3.00
CA SER A 130 1.95 -16.07 1.88
C SER A 130 2.36 -14.66 2.30
N ALA A 131 1.79 -14.14 3.40
CA ALA A 131 2.11 -12.80 3.92
C ALA A 131 3.58 -12.70 4.36
N SER A 132 4.09 -13.74 5.04
CA SER A 132 5.49 -13.85 5.44
C SER A 132 6.44 -13.81 4.24
N LYS A 133 6.12 -14.50 3.14
CA LYS A 133 6.92 -14.48 1.91
C LYS A 133 6.99 -13.09 1.29
N VAL A 134 5.84 -12.41 1.15
CA VAL A 134 5.77 -11.05 0.59
C VAL A 134 6.56 -10.06 1.45
N LEU A 135 6.36 -10.08 2.78
CA LEU A 135 7.06 -9.18 3.68
C LEU A 135 8.57 -9.44 3.70
N LYS A 136 9.01 -10.72 3.68
CA LYS A 136 10.43 -11.08 3.56
C LYS A 136 11.06 -10.50 2.29
N LYS A 137 10.38 -10.63 1.15
CA LYS A 137 10.85 -10.14 -0.16
C LYS A 137 11.09 -8.63 -0.15
N HIS A 138 10.23 -7.87 0.54
CA HIS A 138 10.26 -6.41 0.56
C HIS A 138 10.74 -5.81 1.89
N MET A 139 11.42 -6.61 2.72
CA MET A 139 11.85 -6.18 4.06
C MET A 139 12.79 -4.98 4.02
N ALA A 140 13.75 -4.96 3.08
CA ALA A 140 14.69 -3.85 2.93
C ALA A 140 13.95 -2.53 2.60
N LEU A 141 13.04 -2.56 1.63
CA LEU A 141 12.21 -1.40 1.27
C LEU A 141 11.35 -0.90 2.45
N LEU A 142 10.88 -1.80 3.31
CA LEU A 142 10.13 -1.42 4.51
C LEU A 142 11.05 -0.69 5.52
N CYS A 143 12.23 -1.25 5.80
CA CYS A 143 13.21 -0.62 6.70
C CYS A 143 13.66 0.74 6.19
N GLU A 144 13.98 0.84 4.89
CA GLU A 144 14.37 2.09 4.22
C GLU A 144 13.25 3.13 4.31
N LEU A 145 12.00 2.73 4.02
CA LEU A 145 10.85 3.63 4.16
C LEU A 145 10.67 4.12 5.60
N MET A 146 10.78 3.21 6.58
CA MET A 146 10.68 3.57 8.00
C MET A 146 11.78 4.55 8.40
N GLN A 147 13.02 4.32 7.99
CA GLN A 147 14.12 5.26 8.21
C GLN A 147 13.76 6.63 7.60
N GLU A 148 13.40 6.67 6.32
CA GLU A 148 13.15 7.93 5.62
C GLU A 148 12.03 8.77 6.27
N ILE A 149 10.91 8.15 6.63
CA ILE A 149 9.77 8.88 7.23
C ILE A 149 10.02 9.29 8.67
N LEU A 150 10.90 8.58 9.39
CA LEU A 150 11.29 8.93 10.76
C LEU A 150 12.41 10.00 10.77
N THR A 151 13.29 10.03 9.78
CA THR A 151 14.24 11.12 9.59
C THR A 151 13.52 12.40 9.19
N LYS A 152 12.57 12.31 8.25
CA LYS A 152 11.79 13.44 7.73
C LYS A 152 10.41 13.51 8.37
N MET A 153 10.37 13.53 9.70
CA MET A 153 9.10 13.59 10.43
C MET A 153 8.34 14.88 10.12
N PRO A 154 7.02 14.81 9.83
CA PRO A 154 6.23 16.01 9.55
C PRO A 154 6.19 16.99 10.73
N GLU A 155 6.08 18.28 10.43
CA GLU A 155 5.86 19.32 11.45
C GLU A 155 4.43 19.31 11.99
N ASN A 156 3.48 18.84 11.19
CA ASN A 156 2.08 18.74 11.59
C ASN A 156 1.86 17.54 12.54
N LYS A 157 1.26 17.81 13.71
CA LYS A 157 1.01 16.80 14.76
C LYS A 157 0.17 15.60 14.26
N SER A 158 -0.89 15.85 13.48
CA SER A 158 -1.73 14.78 12.92
C SER A 158 -0.92 13.90 11.97
N ARG A 159 -0.12 14.50 11.08
CA ARG A 159 0.73 13.76 10.15
C ARG A 159 1.81 12.94 10.86
N ARG A 160 2.41 13.47 11.93
CA ARG A 160 3.32 12.68 12.79
C ARG A 160 2.64 11.45 13.37
N GLN A 161 1.39 11.59 13.82
CA GLN A 161 0.63 10.46 14.35
C GLN A 161 0.38 9.41 13.26
N GLU A 162 0.10 9.81 12.02
CA GLU A 162 -0.05 8.89 10.88
C GLU A 162 1.25 8.11 10.60
N VAL A 163 2.40 8.79 10.60
CA VAL A 163 3.72 8.15 10.46
C VAL A 163 3.97 7.15 11.58
N ARG A 164 3.78 7.55 12.85
CA ARG A 164 3.95 6.64 14.00
C ARG A 164 2.99 5.46 13.95
N ARG A 165 1.74 5.67 13.55
CA ARG A 165 0.72 4.61 13.39
C ARG A 165 1.18 3.58 12.35
N PHE A 166 1.68 4.05 11.21
CA PHE A 166 2.23 3.19 10.17
C PHE A 166 3.41 2.36 10.70
N CYS A 167 4.43 3.01 11.29
CA CYS A 167 5.61 2.32 11.82
C CYS A 167 5.25 1.29 12.89
N THR A 168 4.37 1.66 13.82
CA THR A 168 3.88 0.75 14.87
C THR A 168 3.20 -0.47 14.26
N ARG A 169 2.37 -0.28 13.23
CA ARG A 169 1.71 -1.40 12.55
C ARG A 169 2.68 -2.28 11.77
N ALA A 170 3.68 -1.69 11.14
CA ALA A 170 4.75 -2.44 10.48
C ALA A 170 5.45 -3.36 11.48
N LEU A 171 5.86 -2.83 12.64
CA LEU A 171 6.48 -3.61 13.72
C LEU A 171 5.58 -4.73 14.24
N GLN A 172 4.31 -4.42 14.54
CA GLN A 172 3.33 -5.43 14.96
C GLN A 172 3.18 -6.56 13.92
N THR A 173 3.18 -6.20 12.63
CA THR A 173 3.06 -7.17 11.54
C THR A 173 4.32 -8.04 11.41
N VAL A 174 5.51 -7.44 11.57
CA VAL A 174 6.79 -8.16 11.61
C VAL A 174 6.82 -9.16 12.76
N THR A 175 6.40 -8.75 13.97
CA THR A 175 6.33 -9.62 15.14
C THR A 175 5.37 -10.77 14.89
N ARG A 176 4.14 -10.49 14.44
CA ARG A 176 3.13 -11.53 14.19
C ARG A 176 3.56 -12.55 13.14
N LEU A 177 4.30 -12.13 12.11
CA LEU A 177 4.79 -13.02 11.06
C LEU A 177 6.11 -13.72 11.43
N ASN A 178 6.57 -13.61 12.68
CA ASN A 178 7.81 -14.18 13.20
C ASN A 178 9.04 -13.75 12.38
N LEU A 179 9.11 -12.47 11.99
CA LEU A 179 10.18 -11.91 11.15
C LEU A 179 11.14 -10.98 11.90
N LYS A 180 11.09 -10.96 13.23
CA LYS A 180 11.91 -10.06 14.07
C LYS A 180 13.39 -10.09 13.69
N GLU A 181 14.01 -11.26 13.67
CA GLU A 181 15.44 -11.39 13.35
C GLU A 181 15.78 -10.88 11.95
N LYS A 182 14.93 -11.20 10.96
CA LYS A 182 15.15 -10.76 9.57
C LYS A 182 14.99 -9.25 9.43
N PHE A 183 14.04 -8.68 10.16
CA PHE A 183 13.85 -7.24 10.23
C PHE A 183 15.07 -6.56 10.87
N GLN A 184 15.51 -7.03 12.04
CA GLN A 184 16.70 -6.50 12.73
C GLN A 184 17.96 -6.58 11.85
N LYS A 185 18.18 -7.70 11.14
CA LYS A 185 19.31 -7.86 10.19
C LYS A 185 19.27 -6.89 9.01
N LYS A 186 18.09 -6.37 8.65
CA LYS A 186 17.91 -5.42 7.54
C LYS A 186 17.80 -3.97 8.00
N LEU A 187 17.67 -3.73 9.30
CA LEU A 187 17.60 -2.40 9.87
C LEU A 187 19.01 -1.82 9.98
N SER A 188 19.24 -0.63 9.42
CA SER A 188 20.50 0.08 9.59
C SER A 188 20.65 0.57 11.04
N SER A 189 21.87 0.86 11.48
CA SER A 189 22.12 1.44 12.80
C SER A 189 21.38 2.78 12.98
N GLU A 190 21.36 3.61 11.94
CA GLU A 190 20.61 4.87 11.94
C GLU A 190 19.09 4.63 12.09
N ALA A 191 18.54 3.69 11.31
CA ALA A 191 17.12 3.36 11.39
C ALA A 191 16.75 2.77 12.75
N TYR A 192 17.64 1.99 13.37
CA TYR A 192 17.47 1.47 14.73
C TYR A 192 17.33 2.61 15.74
N THR A 193 18.30 3.54 15.75
CA THR A 193 18.29 4.70 16.66
C THR A 193 17.04 5.56 16.46
N LEU A 194 16.63 5.80 15.21
CA LEU A 194 15.40 6.53 14.89
C LEU A 194 14.15 5.81 15.38
N CYS A 195 14.06 4.48 15.18
CA CYS A 195 12.93 3.70 15.66
C CYS A 195 12.84 3.73 17.18
N GLU A 196 13.96 3.56 17.87
CA GLU A 196 14.02 3.63 19.33
C GLU A 196 13.58 4.99 19.87
N ALA A 197 14.12 6.08 19.31
CA ALA A 197 13.81 7.43 19.75
C ALA A 197 12.36 7.85 19.44
N GLN A 198 11.81 7.46 18.28
CA GLN A 198 10.52 7.97 17.79
C GLN A 198 9.32 7.07 18.08
N LEU A 199 9.53 5.76 18.25
CA LEU A 199 8.46 4.77 18.41
C LEU A 199 8.35 4.23 19.85
N GLY A 200 9.37 4.44 20.69
CA GLY A 200 9.34 4.14 22.12
C GLY A 200 8.85 2.72 22.41
N ALA A 201 7.74 2.61 23.15
CA ALA A 201 7.15 1.34 23.58
C ALA A 201 6.88 0.35 22.42
N ALA A 202 6.53 0.85 21.23
CA ALA A 202 6.27 -0.01 20.07
C ALA A 202 7.53 -0.74 19.57
N PHE A 203 8.72 -0.18 19.83
CA PHE A 203 10.00 -0.75 19.40
C PHE A 203 10.70 -1.57 20.49
N VAL A 204 10.26 -1.52 21.74
CA VAL A 204 10.82 -2.31 22.86
C VAL A 204 11.00 -3.80 22.52
N PRO A 205 10.05 -4.50 21.85
CA PRO A 205 10.24 -5.90 21.48
C PRO A 205 11.39 -6.15 20.49
N PHE A 206 11.93 -5.11 19.86
CA PHE A 206 13.01 -5.16 18.87
C PHE A 206 14.35 -4.67 19.43
N ARG A 207 14.37 -4.22 20.69
CA ARG A 207 15.63 -3.94 21.39
C ARG A 207 16.44 -5.23 21.51
N GLN A 208 17.75 -5.09 21.36
CA GLN A 208 18.71 -6.12 21.75
C GLN A 208 18.87 -6.10 23.26
#